data_AF-A0A2K8M939-F1
#
_entry.id   AF-A0A2K8M939-F1
#
_cell.length_a   1.000
_cell.length_b   1.000
_cell.length_c   1.000
_cell.angle_alpha   90.00
_cell.angle_beta   90.00
_cell.angle_gamma   90.00
#
_symmetry.space_group_name_H-M   'P 1'
#
loop_
_entity.id
_entity.type
_entity.pdbx_description
1 polymer ?
#
loop_
_entity_poly.entity_id
_entity_poly.type
_entity_poly.pdbx_seq_one_letter_code
_entity_poly.pdbx_strand_id
1 'polypeptide(L)'
;MASTNDPACRGHEPADELDRRSDLALDAVEHAIKEHVHWTLQHAYALLRAEFPTATSLLAEAVDGSEGTCLVLRVRAGEDDLWRRNASTGRADADGAVARAGEVFEEVLRHRAPDLLPGWTREDRVSVHYVADMTVLPPALSLRGEDSVTSRVPPGIHGLLTTTVDGWTPQARRAVREYSRGLVEGRYRPLESIADWHTVPAILGLPIPGNGFFGFGDRPGEIGADTWRSAIASVHGLAAGMVKLLGGGEMYGVADDLRMHVKFWPLALAKRGLTLRQVADAFGGDVRLAAATLVQALPVTDLLWASPTV
;
A
#
# COMPACT_ATOMS: atom_id res chain seq x y z
N MET A 1 20.33 10.87 -58.16
CA MET A 1 20.83 12.01 -57.35
C MET A 1 20.57 11.69 -55.89
N ALA A 2 21.57 11.97 -55.05
CA ALA A 2 21.83 11.32 -53.78
C ALA A 2 20.83 11.65 -52.66
N SER A 3 20.68 10.64 -51.80
CA SER A 3 20.16 10.66 -50.43
C SER A 3 20.76 11.77 -49.58
N THR A 4 19.92 12.46 -48.81
CA THR A 4 20.27 13.02 -47.49
C THR A 4 19.09 12.83 -46.55
N ASN A 5 18.98 11.61 -46.01
CA ASN A 5 18.56 11.44 -44.61
C ASN A 5 19.60 12.18 -43.76
N ASP A 6 19.17 13.20 -43.02
CA ASP A 6 20.00 13.89 -42.06
C ASP A 6 19.56 13.48 -40.64
N PRO A 7 20.16 12.45 -40.03
CA PRO A 7 19.89 12.06 -38.66
C PRO A 7 20.81 12.88 -37.72
N ALA A 8 20.70 14.20 -37.75
CA ALA A 8 21.57 15.07 -36.98
C ALA A 8 20.74 16.13 -36.26
N CYS A 9 20.16 15.72 -35.12
CA CYS A 9 19.98 16.53 -33.90
C CYS A 9 19.25 15.69 -32.83
N ARG A 10 19.79 14.50 -32.50
CA ARG A 10 19.65 14.03 -31.11
C ARG A 10 20.60 14.93 -30.32
N GLY A 11 20.09 16.01 -29.75
CA GLY A 11 20.87 16.83 -28.83
C GLY A 11 21.50 15.87 -27.82
N HIS A 12 22.83 15.88 -27.72
CA HIS A 12 23.49 15.22 -26.60
C HIS A 12 22.93 15.86 -25.34
N GLU A 13 22.17 15.07 -24.59
CA GLU A 13 21.75 15.46 -23.25
C GLU A 13 23.03 15.79 -22.48
N PRO A 14 23.16 17.00 -21.91
CA PRO A 14 24.34 17.38 -21.15
C PRO A 14 24.56 16.34 -20.06
N ALA A 15 25.83 15.96 -19.81
CA ALA A 15 26.18 14.98 -18.78
C ALA A 15 25.52 15.34 -17.42
N ASP A 16 25.49 16.63 -17.09
CA ASP A 16 24.86 17.16 -15.88
C ASP A 16 23.36 16.84 -15.74
N GLU A 17 22.61 16.76 -16.86
CA GLU A 17 21.18 16.43 -16.83
C GLU A 17 20.96 14.91 -16.72
N LEU A 18 21.85 14.11 -17.31
CA LEU A 18 21.86 12.65 -17.12
C LEU A 18 22.20 12.28 -15.67
N ASP A 19 23.21 12.93 -15.08
CA ASP A 19 23.62 12.73 -13.69
C ASP A 19 22.49 13.12 -12.74
N ARG A 20 21.87 14.30 -12.94
CA ARG A 20 20.71 14.74 -12.16
C ARG A 20 19.53 13.76 -12.23
N ARG A 21 19.24 13.19 -13.41
CA ARG A 21 18.19 12.18 -13.57
C ARG A 21 18.55 10.86 -12.91
N SER A 22 19.82 10.47 -12.96
CA SER A 22 20.33 9.28 -12.29
C SER A 22 20.18 9.40 -10.77
N ASP A 23 20.57 10.54 -10.19
CA ASP A 23 20.44 10.79 -8.76
C ASP A 23 18.97 10.78 -8.31
N LEU A 24 18.08 11.45 -9.06
CA LEU A 24 16.64 11.42 -8.78
C LEU A 24 16.05 10.00 -8.89
N ALA A 25 16.54 9.18 -9.83
CA ALA A 25 16.12 7.80 -9.96
C ALA A 25 16.62 6.93 -8.80
N LEU A 26 17.86 7.12 -8.37
CA LEU A 26 18.44 6.43 -7.21
C LEU A 26 17.66 6.79 -5.93
N ASP A 27 17.45 8.08 -5.68
CA ASP A 27 16.66 8.57 -4.53
C ASP A 27 15.24 7.97 -4.54
N ALA A 28 14.60 7.90 -5.71
CA ALA A 28 13.28 7.29 -5.85
C ALA A 28 13.29 5.78 -5.53
N VAL A 29 14.32 5.05 -5.96
CA VAL A 29 14.48 3.61 -5.67
C VAL A 29 14.73 3.38 -4.18
N GLU A 30 15.65 4.12 -3.56
CA GLU A 30 15.93 4.01 -2.13
C GLU A 30 14.70 4.34 -1.29
N HIS A 31 13.96 5.37 -1.71
CA HIS A 31 12.70 5.74 -1.09
C HIS A 31 11.65 4.62 -1.19
N ALA A 32 11.48 4.05 -2.38
CA ALA A 32 10.54 2.94 -2.61
C ALA A 32 10.90 1.71 -1.76
N ILE A 33 12.18 1.38 -1.64
CA ILE A 33 12.65 0.28 -0.77
C ILE A 33 12.32 0.57 0.69
N LYS A 34 12.59 1.80 1.17
CA LYS A 34 12.31 2.21 2.55
C LYS A 34 10.81 2.14 2.86
N GLU A 35 9.96 2.66 1.98
CA GLU A 35 8.50 2.60 2.13
C GLU A 35 8.00 1.15 2.10
N HIS A 36 8.50 0.33 1.17
CA HIS A 36 8.17 -1.11 1.11
C HIS A 36 8.53 -1.79 2.44
N VAL A 37 9.75 -1.63 2.94
CA VAL A 37 10.21 -2.20 4.21
C VAL A 37 9.34 -1.76 5.38
N HIS A 38 9.09 -0.45 5.52
CA HIS A 38 8.27 0.06 6.62
C HIS A 38 6.85 -0.48 6.57
N TRP A 39 6.28 -0.57 5.39
CA TRP A 39 4.92 -1.04 5.18
C TRP A 39 4.79 -2.55 5.43
N THR A 40 5.72 -3.35 4.91
CA THR A 40 5.78 -4.81 5.15
C THR A 40 5.99 -5.11 6.64
N LEU A 41 6.80 -4.30 7.34
CA LEU A 41 6.99 -4.41 8.80
C LEU A 41 5.70 -4.10 9.57
N GLN A 42 4.98 -3.03 9.20
CA GLN A 42 3.67 -2.72 9.78
C GLN A 42 2.67 -3.86 9.56
N HIS A 43 2.71 -4.50 8.40
CA HIS A 43 1.86 -5.65 8.11
C HIS A 43 2.15 -6.84 9.01
N ALA A 44 3.42 -7.21 9.18
CA ALA A 44 3.81 -8.27 10.11
C ALA A 44 3.33 -7.99 11.54
N TYR A 45 3.44 -6.74 12.01
CA TYR A 45 2.94 -6.37 13.34
C TYR A 45 1.42 -6.34 13.44
N ALA A 46 0.72 -5.96 12.38
CA ALA A 46 -0.73 -6.02 12.33
C ALA A 46 -1.24 -7.47 12.41
N LEU A 47 -0.59 -8.42 11.73
CA LEU A 47 -0.88 -9.85 11.84
C LEU A 47 -0.70 -10.36 13.27
N LEU A 48 0.40 -9.99 13.92
CA LEU A 48 0.63 -10.35 15.32
C LEU A 48 -0.40 -9.72 16.25
N ARG A 49 -0.78 -8.47 16.05
CA ARG A 49 -1.78 -7.77 16.89
C ARG A 49 -3.20 -8.26 16.69
N ALA A 50 -3.53 -8.83 15.54
CA ALA A 50 -4.82 -9.48 15.34
C ALA A 50 -5.00 -10.67 16.29
N GLU A 51 -3.92 -11.41 16.55
CA GLU A 51 -3.91 -12.55 17.48
C GLU A 51 -3.57 -12.15 18.92
N PHE A 52 -2.68 -11.17 19.09
CA PHE A 52 -2.18 -10.67 20.36
C PHE A 52 -2.41 -9.15 20.47
N PRO A 53 -3.63 -8.67 20.74
CA PRO A 53 -3.97 -7.25 20.69
C PRO A 53 -3.13 -6.35 21.61
N THR A 54 -2.59 -6.91 22.69
CA THR A 54 -1.74 -6.21 23.67
C THR A 54 -0.25 -6.30 23.38
N ALA A 55 0.16 -6.92 22.26
CA ALA A 55 1.58 -7.08 21.92
C ALA A 55 2.29 -5.74 21.71
N THR A 56 3.37 -5.55 22.47
CA THR A 56 4.23 -4.37 22.45
C THR A 56 5.61 -4.64 21.85
N SER A 57 6.11 -5.87 21.96
CA SER A 57 7.44 -6.23 21.46
C SER A 57 7.54 -7.71 21.07
N LEU A 58 8.56 -8.04 20.29
CA LEU A 58 8.91 -9.42 19.97
C LEU A 58 10.42 -9.64 20.07
N LEU A 59 10.81 -10.88 20.34
CA LEU A 59 12.18 -11.36 20.18
C LEU A 59 12.24 -12.21 18.92
N ALA A 60 13.12 -11.84 17.99
CA ALA A 60 13.36 -12.58 16.76
C ALA A 60 14.84 -12.97 16.63
N GLU A 61 15.09 -14.16 16.12
CA GLU A 61 16.37 -14.51 15.52
C GLU A 61 16.35 -14.04 14.07
N ALA A 62 17.26 -13.14 13.71
CA ALA A 62 17.31 -12.51 12.39
C ALA A 62 18.74 -12.52 11.87
N VAL A 63 18.92 -13.05 10.66
CA VAL A 63 20.21 -13.12 9.99
C VAL A 63 20.16 -12.23 8.74
N ASP A 64 21.13 -11.33 8.66
CA ASP A 64 21.41 -10.53 7.46
C ASP A 64 21.89 -11.46 6.33
N GLY A 65 21.33 -11.28 5.13
CA GLY A 65 21.81 -11.93 3.93
C GLY A 65 20.77 -12.02 2.83
N SER A 66 21.18 -12.48 1.64
CA SER A 66 20.33 -12.59 0.45
C SER A 66 19.11 -13.50 0.61
N GLU A 67 19.15 -14.44 1.56
CA GLU A 67 18.02 -15.32 1.85
C GLU A 67 17.02 -14.68 2.81
N GLY A 68 17.48 -13.77 3.69
CA GLY A 68 16.69 -13.08 4.71
C GLY A 68 15.91 -14.05 5.59
N THR A 69 16.52 -14.56 6.67
CA THR A 69 15.83 -15.48 7.60
C THR A 69 15.42 -14.75 8.85
N CYS A 70 14.15 -14.88 9.23
CA CYS A 70 13.59 -14.28 10.43
C CYS A 70 12.70 -15.29 11.14
N LEU A 71 13.04 -15.52 12.40
CA LEU A 71 12.35 -16.47 13.24
C LEU A 71 11.89 -15.80 14.52
N VAL A 72 10.59 -15.70 14.71
CA VAL A 72 10.01 -15.16 15.94
C VAL A 72 10.15 -16.19 17.06
N LEU A 73 10.85 -15.80 18.12
CA LEU A 73 11.09 -16.63 19.31
C LEU A 73 10.08 -16.36 20.41
N ARG A 74 9.68 -15.09 20.59
CA ARG A 74 8.73 -14.66 21.63
C ARG A 74 7.92 -13.45 21.18
N VAL A 75 6.68 -13.34 21.68
CA VAL A 75 5.81 -12.16 21.57
C VAL A 75 5.42 -11.70 22.97
N ARG A 76 5.50 -10.40 23.25
CA ARG A 76 5.40 -9.82 24.61
C ARG A 76 4.43 -8.65 24.71
N ALA A 77 3.83 -8.51 25.90
CA ALA A 77 3.18 -7.30 26.39
C ALA A 77 3.95 -6.80 27.63
N GLY A 78 4.82 -5.82 27.45
CA GLY A 78 5.79 -5.46 28.49
C GLY A 78 6.71 -6.64 28.83
N GLU A 79 6.71 -7.05 30.10
CA GLU A 79 7.50 -8.20 30.59
C GLU A 79 6.80 -9.55 30.40
N ASP A 80 5.49 -9.55 30.11
CA ASP A 80 4.69 -10.76 30.00
C ASP A 80 4.84 -11.41 28.61
N ASP A 81 5.19 -12.70 28.56
CA ASP A 81 5.23 -13.45 27.32
C ASP A 81 3.83 -13.94 26.94
N LEU A 82 3.30 -13.38 25.86
CA LEU A 82 2.02 -13.79 25.26
C LEU A 82 2.16 -15.08 24.45
N TRP A 83 3.35 -15.30 23.88
CA TRP A 83 3.68 -16.49 23.10
C TRP A 83 5.18 -16.77 23.12
N ARG A 84 5.57 -18.06 23.08
CA ARG A 84 6.97 -18.51 22.96
C ARG A 84 7.06 -19.73 22.06
N ARG A 85 8.06 -19.77 21.17
CA ARG A 85 8.24 -20.87 20.19
C ARG A 85 8.28 -22.27 20.80
N ASN A 86 8.95 -22.42 21.95
CA ASN A 86 9.17 -23.72 22.58
C ASN A 86 8.14 -24.07 23.66
N ALA A 87 7.16 -23.19 23.90
CA ALA A 87 6.06 -23.48 24.80
C ALA A 87 4.86 -23.88 23.94
N SER A 88 4.47 -25.16 23.97
CA SER A 88 3.26 -25.62 23.30
C SER A 88 2.04 -24.95 23.96
N THR A 89 1.62 -23.80 23.44
CA THR A 89 0.49 -23.04 23.99
C THR A 89 -0.85 -23.72 23.69
N GLY A 90 -0.87 -24.75 22.83
CA GLY A 90 -2.09 -25.44 22.41
C GLY A 90 -3.00 -24.60 21.51
N ARG A 91 -2.55 -23.42 21.05
CA ARG A 91 -3.30 -22.50 20.19
C ARG A 91 -2.73 -22.54 18.77
N ALA A 92 -3.22 -23.47 17.95
CA ALA A 92 -2.79 -23.63 16.56
C ALA A 92 -2.93 -22.34 15.73
N ASP A 93 -3.96 -21.53 16.02
CA ASP A 93 -4.18 -20.24 15.36
C ASP A 93 -3.06 -19.24 15.67
N ALA A 94 -2.57 -19.25 16.91
CA ALA A 94 -1.50 -18.38 17.37
C ALA A 94 -0.15 -18.75 16.75
N ASP A 95 0.16 -20.04 16.71
CA ASP A 95 1.37 -20.55 16.04
C ASP A 95 1.33 -20.20 14.55
N GLY A 96 0.17 -20.35 13.90
CA GLY A 96 -0.03 -19.97 12.51
C GLY A 96 0.12 -18.47 12.25
N ALA A 97 -0.38 -17.62 13.15
CA ALA A 97 -0.22 -16.16 13.04
C ALA A 97 1.25 -15.74 13.16
N VAL A 98 1.99 -16.32 14.11
CA VAL A 98 3.41 -16.05 14.29
C VAL A 98 4.24 -16.56 13.11
N ALA A 99 3.95 -17.75 12.57
CA ALA A 99 4.62 -18.27 11.39
C ALA A 99 4.45 -17.35 10.17
N ARG A 100 3.21 -16.92 9.90
CA ARG A 100 2.92 -15.95 8.82
C ARG A 100 3.64 -14.62 9.03
N ALA A 101 3.68 -14.10 10.25
CA ALA A 101 4.43 -12.88 10.54
C ALA A 101 5.95 -13.08 10.31
N GLY A 102 6.48 -14.26 10.65
CA GLY A 102 7.86 -14.66 10.35
C GLY A 102 8.21 -14.57 8.87
N GLU A 103 7.39 -15.18 8.01
CA GLU A 103 7.55 -15.13 6.54
C GLU A 103 7.55 -13.67 6.00
N VAL A 104 6.73 -12.80 6.60
CA VAL A 104 6.69 -11.38 6.23
C VAL A 104 7.92 -10.63 6.73
N PHE A 105 8.47 -10.97 7.90
CA PHE A 105 9.74 -10.40 8.36
C PHE A 105 10.91 -10.83 7.48
N GLU A 106 10.92 -12.07 6.98
CA GLU A 106 11.94 -12.53 6.03
C GLU A 106 11.98 -11.66 4.78
N GLU A 107 10.82 -11.30 4.23
CA GLU A 107 10.72 -10.36 3.11
C GLU A 107 11.34 -9.00 3.47
N VAL A 108 11.05 -8.45 4.65
CA VAL A 108 11.68 -7.21 5.13
C VAL A 108 13.20 -7.32 5.15
N LEU A 109 13.72 -8.43 5.69
CA LEU A 109 15.16 -8.63 5.86
C LEU A 109 15.92 -8.85 4.55
N ARG A 110 15.25 -9.33 3.49
CA ARG A 110 15.83 -9.39 2.14
C ARG A 110 16.10 -7.99 1.56
N HIS A 111 15.36 -6.99 2.01
CA HIS A 111 15.46 -5.62 1.50
C HIS A 111 16.23 -4.68 2.43
N ARG A 112 16.32 -4.98 3.73
CA ARG A 112 16.98 -4.11 4.71
C ARG A 112 17.46 -4.88 5.93
N ALA A 113 18.73 -4.65 6.29
CA ALA A 113 19.34 -5.24 7.47
C ALA A 113 18.56 -4.90 8.76
N PRO A 114 18.45 -5.82 9.74
CA PRO A 114 17.67 -5.60 10.95
C PRO A 114 18.11 -4.37 11.75
N ASP A 115 19.42 -4.08 11.78
CA ASP A 115 19.99 -2.91 12.47
C ASP A 115 19.50 -1.56 11.90
N LEU A 116 18.96 -1.57 10.68
CA LEU A 116 18.43 -0.39 10.00
C LEU A 116 16.90 -0.31 10.05
N LEU A 117 16.24 -1.24 10.75
CA LEU A 117 14.79 -1.27 10.90
C LEU A 117 14.33 -0.41 12.10
N PRO A 118 13.21 0.33 11.97
CA PRO A 118 12.68 1.12 13.07
C PRO A 118 12.30 0.26 14.28
N GLY A 119 12.85 0.57 15.46
CA GLY A 119 12.52 -0.11 16.71
C GLY A 119 13.21 -1.47 16.92
N TRP A 120 14.03 -1.93 15.97
CA TRP A 120 14.80 -3.16 16.13
C TRP A 120 16.13 -2.86 16.81
N THR A 121 16.41 -3.59 17.88
CA THR A 121 17.65 -3.47 18.64
C THR A 121 18.24 -4.85 18.86
N ARG A 122 19.53 -5.00 18.59
CA ARG A 122 20.23 -6.26 18.82
C ARG A 122 20.37 -6.49 20.33
N GLU A 123 20.05 -7.69 20.80
CA GLU A 123 20.07 -8.04 22.24
C GLU A 123 21.48 -7.93 22.83
N ASP A 124 22.50 -8.33 22.05
CA ASP A 124 23.90 -8.07 22.34
C ASP A 124 24.70 -7.88 21.02
N ARG A 125 25.98 -7.54 21.08
CA ARG A 125 26.77 -7.21 19.87
C ARG A 125 27.04 -8.40 18.93
N VAL A 126 27.03 -9.63 19.45
CA VAL A 126 27.43 -10.87 18.74
C VAL A 126 26.24 -11.81 18.46
N SER A 127 25.07 -11.48 19.01
CA SER A 127 23.84 -12.25 18.89
C SER A 127 23.13 -11.95 17.59
N VAL A 128 22.52 -12.98 17.03
CA VAL A 128 21.54 -12.89 15.94
C VAL A 128 20.14 -12.55 16.45
N HIS A 129 19.99 -12.32 17.75
CA HIS A 129 18.71 -12.00 18.37
C HIS A 129 18.46 -10.50 18.42
N TYR A 130 17.25 -10.13 18.03
CA TYR A 130 16.76 -8.78 17.97
C TYR A 130 15.48 -8.65 18.78
N VAL A 131 15.44 -7.61 19.62
CA VAL A 131 14.20 -7.13 20.24
C VAL A 131 13.62 -6.08 19.30
N ALA A 132 12.44 -6.34 18.77
CA ALA A 132 11.71 -5.38 17.98
C ALA A 132 10.60 -4.74 18.83
N ASP A 133 10.70 -3.43 19.04
CA ASP A 133 9.67 -2.61 19.64
C ASP A 133 8.57 -2.35 18.59
N MET A 134 7.43 -3.01 18.75
CA MET A 134 6.30 -2.90 17.84
C MET A 134 5.57 -1.56 17.96
N THR A 135 5.92 -0.73 18.95
CA THR A 135 5.36 0.61 19.17
C THR A 135 6.12 1.70 18.42
N VAL A 136 7.37 1.44 18.02
CA VAL A 136 8.29 2.41 17.35
C VAL A 136 8.16 2.39 15.83
N LEU A 137 7.12 1.76 15.30
CA LEU A 137 6.79 1.89 13.88
C LEU A 137 6.66 3.36 13.49
N PRO A 138 7.04 3.74 12.25
CA PRO A 138 6.45 4.93 11.64
C PRO A 138 4.92 4.78 11.83
N PRO A 139 4.20 5.80 12.32
CA PRO A 139 2.75 5.70 12.42
C PRO A 139 2.20 5.29 11.04
N ALA A 140 1.04 4.62 11.01
CA ALA A 140 0.26 4.50 9.76
C ALA A 140 0.32 5.86 9.06
N LEU A 141 0.73 5.89 7.78
CA LEU A 141 1.17 7.11 7.09
C LEU A 141 0.35 8.31 7.58
N SER A 142 1.02 9.33 8.13
CA SER A 142 0.28 10.50 8.56
C SER A 142 -0.49 11.03 7.35
N LEU A 143 -1.81 11.03 7.47
CA LEU A 143 -2.71 11.57 6.45
C LEU A 143 -3.09 13.03 6.77
N ARG A 144 -2.43 13.67 7.74
CA ARG A 144 -2.79 15.02 8.21
C ARG A 144 -1.54 15.82 8.57
N GLY A 145 -1.61 17.14 8.40
CA GLY A 145 -0.54 18.06 8.75
C GLY A 145 0.56 18.17 7.71
N GLU A 146 1.61 18.93 8.05
CA GLU A 146 2.77 19.21 7.19
C GLU A 146 3.57 17.94 6.86
N ASP A 147 3.56 16.94 7.76
CA ASP A 147 4.21 15.64 7.58
C ASP A 147 3.37 14.62 6.79
N SER A 148 2.28 15.06 6.15
CA SER A 148 1.41 14.16 5.40
C SER A 148 2.17 13.56 4.22
N VAL A 149 2.16 12.23 4.05
CA VAL A 149 2.77 11.57 2.87
C VAL A 149 2.18 12.09 1.56
N THR A 150 0.91 12.50 1.62
CA THR A 150 0.18 13.01 0.47
C THR A 150 0.54 14.45 0.08
N SER A 151 1.35 15.14 0.90
CA SER A 151 1.94 16.44 0.54
C SER A 151 2.86 16.35 -0.69
N ARG A 152 3.39 15.15 -0.97
CA ARG A 152 4.18 14.84 -2.17
C ARG A 152 3.34 14.88 -3.45
N VAL A 153 2.03 14.74 -3.34
CA VAL A 153 1.11 14.78 -4.46
C VAL A 153 0.64 16.22 -4.67
N PRO A 154 0.76 16.78 -5.90
CA PRO A 154 0.29 18.12 -6.21
C PRO A 154 -1.15 18.40 -5.73
N PRO A 155 -1.43 19.55 -5.07
CA PRO A 155 -2.77 19.87 -4.57
C PRO A 155 -3.88 19.85 -5.63
N GLY A 156 -3.54 20.14 -6.89
CA GLY A 156 -4.47 19.99 -8.00
C GLY A 156 -4.98 18.56 -8.17
N ILE A 157 -4.14 17.55 -7.94
CA ILE A 157 -4.49 16.14 -8.09
C ILE A 157 -5.44 15.69 -6.98
N HIS A 158 -5.23 16.18 -5.75
CA HIS A 158 -6.18 16.00 -4.65
C HIS A 158 -7.58 16.47 -5.03
N GLY A 159 -7.69 17.72 -5.49
CA GLY A 159 -8.98 18.26 -5.92
C GLY A 159 -9.58 17.50 -7.11
N LEU A 160 -8.74 16.99 -8.02
CA LEU A 160 -9.19 16.20 -9.18
C LEU A 160 -9.80 14.86 -8.74
N LEU A 161 -9.13 14.18 -7.81
CA LEU A 161 -9.60 12.92 -7.24
C LEU A 161 -10.90 13.12 -6.46
N THR A 162 -11.03 14.18 -5.65
CA THR A 162 -12.31 14.50 -4.96
C THR A 162 -13.48 14.57 -5.94
N THR A 163 -13.36 15.36 -7.02
CA THR A 163 -14.43 15.45 -8.03
C THR A 163 -14.68 14.12 -8.75
N THR A 164 -13.65 13.28 -8.90
CA THR A 164 -13.77 11.98 -9.55
C THR A 164 -14.52 10.98 -8.65
N VAL A 165 -14.18 10.91 -7.36
CA VAL A 165 -14.83 10.01 -6.40
C VAL A 165 -16.24 10.45 -6.03
N ASP A 166 -16.55 11.75 -6.11
CA ASP A 166 -17.92 12.26 -5.97
C ASP A 166 -18.88 11.63 -7.00
N GLY A 167 -18.37 11.34 -8.20
CA GLY A 167 -19.12 10.67 -9.27
C GLY A 167 -19.29 9.16 -9.09
N TRP A 168 -18.67 8.55 -8.07
CA TRP A 168 -18.77 7.11 -7.82
C TRP A 168 -20.04 6.75 -7.04
N THR A 169 -20.45 5.49 -7.10
CA THR A 169 -21.54 5.00 -6.26
C THR A 169 -21.10 4.93 -4.79
N PRO A 170 -22.03 5.02 -3.81
CA PRO A 170 -21.70 4.88 -2.39
C PRO A 170 -20.97 3.56 -2.08
N GLN A 171 -21.34 2.46 -2.73
CA GLN A 171 -20.69 1.16 -2.55
C GLN A 171 -19.25 1.17 -3.07
N ALA A 172 -18.98 1.80 -4.22
CA ALA A 172 -17.64 1.92 -4.77
C ALA A 172 -16.75 2.80 -3.87
N ARG A 173 -17.27 3.93 -3.40
CA ARG A 173 -16.57 4.77 -2.41
C ARG A 173 -16.24 4.01 -1.14
N ARG A 174 -17.19 3.23 -0.61
CA ARG A 174 -16.97 2.38 0.57
C ARG A 174 -15.90 1.32 0.32
N ALA A 175 -15.96 0.60 -0.80
CA ALA A 175 -14.97 -0.43 -1.13
C ALA A 175 -13.56 0.16 -1.27
N VAL A 176 -13.42 1.29 -1.98
CA VAL A 176 -12.12 1.99 -2.10
C VAL A 176 -11.65 2.51 -0.75
N ARG A 177 -12.55 3.04 0.08
CA ARG A 177 -12.23 3.48 1.45
C ARG A 177 -11.63 2.35 2.26
N GLU A 178 -12.34 1.23 2.34
CA GLU A 178 -11.90 0.10 3.16
C GLU A 178 -10.59 -0.49 2.62
N TYR A 179 -10.48 -0.65 1.29
CA TYR A 179 -9.25 -1.13 0.65
C TYR A 179 -8.05 -0.22 0.96
N SER A 180 -8.23 1.07 0.69
CA SER A 180 -7.17 2.07 0.84
C SER A 180 -6.79 2.26 2.31
N ARG A 181 -7.77 2.25 3.22
CA ARG A 181 -7.53 2.36 4.66
C ARG A 181 -6.73 1.16 5.18
N GLY A 182 -7.06 -0.07 4.74
CA GLY A 182 -6.31 -1.25 5.15
C GLY A 182 -4.87 -1.25 4.63
N LEU A 183 -4.62 -0.73 3.42
CA LEU A 183 -3.27 -0.51 2.90
C LEU A 183 -2.49 0.55 3.70
N VAL A 184 -3.13 1.68 4.03
CA VAL A 184 -2.51 2.75 4.82
C VAL A 184 -2.19 2.30 6.24
N GLU A 185 -3.09 1.54 6.86
CA GLU A 185 -2.94 1.01 8.23
C GLU A 185 -2.08 -0.26 8.30
N GLY A 186 -1.65 -0.82 7.16
CA GLY A 186 -0.87 -2.05 7.11
C GLY A 186 -1.67 -3.32 7.42
N ARG A 187 -3.00 -3.28 7.41
CA ARG A 187 -3.85 -4.45 7.70
C ARG A 187 -3.69 -5.59 6.67
N TYR A 188 -3.31 -5.27 5.43
CA TYR A 188 -2.96 -6.24 4.39
C TYR A 188 -2.04 -5.64 3.33
N ARG A 189 -1.54 -6.50 2.45
CA ARG A 189 -0.67 -6.15 1.32
C ARG A 189 -1.41 -5.70 0.07
N PRO A 190 -0.80 -4.82 -0.78
CA PRO A 190 -1.21 -4.69 -2.16
C PRO A 190 -1.32 -6.08 -2.75
N LEU A 191 -2.45 -6.35 -3.40
CA LEU A 191 -2.63 -7.63 -4.07
C LEU A 191 -1.69 -7.68 -5.27
N GLU A 192 -1.13 -8.85 -5.54
CA GLU A 192 -0.33 -9.09 -6.75
C GLU A 192 -1.19 -9.54 -7.93
N SER A 193 -2.36 -10.15 -7.64
CA SER A 193 -3.37 -10.49 -8.64
C SER A 193 -4.76 -10.13 -8.15
N ILE A 194 -5.63 -9.77 -9.09
CA ILE A 194 -7.04 -9.56 -8.80
C ILE A 194 -7.75 -10.86 -8.45
N ALA A 195 -7.18 -12.05 -8.72
CA ALA A 195 -7.74 -13.32 -8.30
C ALA A 195 -7.92 -13.38 -6.77
N ASP A 196 -7.03 -12.73 -6.03
CA ASP A 196 -7.01 -12.69 -4.57
C ASP A 196 -7.89 -11.59 -3.98
N TRP A 197 -8.73 -10.92 -4.79
CA TRP A 197 -9.61 -9.84 -4.34
C TRP A 197 -10.48 -10.22 -3.13
N HIS A 198 -10.86 -11.50 -3.05
CA HIS A 198 -11.74 -12.06 -2.02
C HIS A 198 -11.10 -12.08 -0.62
N THR A 199 -9.78 -11.98 -0.54
CA THR A 199 -9.04 -11.92 0.74
C THR A 199 -9.34 -10.64 1.51
N VAL A 200 -9.52 -9.51 0.81
CA VAL A 200 -9.81 -8.19 1.40
C VAL A 200 -11.12 -8.18 2.20
N PRO A 201 -12.30 -8.50 1.63
CA PRO A 201 -13.55 -8.54 2.39
C PRO A 201 -13.53 -9.61 3.48
N ALA A 202 -12.85 -10.73 3.29
CA ALA A 202 -12.70 -11.76 4.31
C ALA A 202 -11.97 -11.23 5.56
N ILE A 203 -10.86 -10.51 5.37
CA ILE A 203 -10.12 -9.86 6.47
C ILE A 203 -10.97 -8.81 7.18
N LEU A 204 -11.83 -8.10 6.45
CA LEU A 204 -12.70 -7.07 7.00
C LEU A 204 -13.96 -7.63 7.69
N GLY A 205 -14.21 -8.95 7.63
CA GLY A 205 -15.45 -9.55 8.12
C GLY A 205 -16.69 -9.02 7.39
N LEU A 206 -16.52 -8.50 6.17
CA LEU A 206 -17.61 -7.93 5.37
C LEU A 206 -18.24 -9.05 4.54
N PRO A 207 -19.54 -9.38 4.74
CA PRO A 207 -20.19 -10.45 4.00
C PRO A 207 -20.22 -10.13 2.50
N ILE A 208 -19.69 -11.05 1.70
CA ILE A 208 -19.88 -11.08 0.25
C ILE A 208 -21.20 -11.82 0.00
N PRO A 209 -22.07 -11.35 -0.92
CA PRO A 209 -23.29 -12.07 -1.26
C PRO A 209 -23.00 -13.53 -1.65
N GLY A 210 -23.70 -14.49 -1.01
CA GLY A 210 -23.48 -15.92 -1.20
C GLY A 210 -23.76 -16.45 -2.62
N ASN A 211 -24.52 -15.70 -3.44
CA ASN A 211 -24.76 -16.00 -4.85
C ASN A 211 -23.63 -15.42 -5.72
N GLY A 212 -22.41 -15.88 -5.41
CA GLY A 212 -21.16 -15.35 -5.88
C GLY A 212 -21.05 -15.18 -7.40
N PHE A 213 -20.06 -14.38 -7.79
CA PHE A 213 -19.64 -14.02 -9.14
C PHE A 213 -20.28 -12.80 -9.82
N PHE A 214 -21.59 -12.53 -9.66
CA PHE A 214 -22.26 -11.41 -10.37
C PHE A 214 -23.18 -10.53 -9.50
N GLY A 215 -23.24 -10.78 -8.19
CA GLY A 215 -24.19 -10.10 -7.32
C GLY A 215 -23.83 -8.63 -7.04
N PHE A 216 -24.77 -7.72 -7.31
CA PHE A 216 -24.85 -6.46 -6.58
C PHE A 216 -25.10 -6.82 -5.10
N GLY A 217 -24.56 -6.03 -4.16
CA GLY A 217 -24.90 -6.23 -2.76
C GLY A 217 -26.39 -5.96 -2.57
N ASP A 218 -27.19 -7.02 -2.52
CA ASP A 218 -28.66 -6.92 -2.49
C ASP A 218 -29.18 -6.52 -1.10
N ARG A 219 -28.32 -6.60 -0.05
CA ARG A 219 -28.65 -6.12 1.29
C ARG A 219 -27.96 -4.80 1.62
N PRO A 220 -28.60 -3.94 2.42
CA PRO A 220 -27.95 -2.77 3.01
C PRO A 220 -26.65 -3.17 3.71
N GLY A 221 -25.52 -2.67 3.21
CA GLY A 221 -24.20 -2.93 3.79
C GLY A 221 -23.35 -3.99 3.07
N GLU A 222 -23.89 -4.74 2.11
CA GLU A 222 -23.12 -5.68 1.29
C GLU A 222 -22.43 -4.95 0.12
N ILE A 223 -21.23 -5.40 -0.24
CA ILE A 223 -20.46 -4.89 -1.38
C ILE A 223 -20.27 -6.05 -2.36
N GLY A 224 -20.75 -5.88 -3.59
CA GLY A 224 -20.63 -6.90 -4.65
C GLY A 224 -19.19 -7.15 -5.08
N ALA A 225 -18.94 -8.32 -5.68
CA ALA A 225 -17.62 -8.76 -6.12
C ALA A 225 -16.98 -7.78 -7.13
N ASP A 226 -17.74 -7.32 -8.11
CA ASP A 226 -17.24 -6.40 -9.15
C ASP A 226 -16.91 -5.02 -8.59
N THR A 227 -17.65 -4.58 -7.57
CA THR A 227 -17.35 -3.33 -6.85
C THR A 227 -16.03 -3.45 -6.09
N TRP A 228 -15.79 -4.58 -5.42
CA TRP A 228 -14.52 -4.85 -4.76
C TRP A 228 -13.36 -4.89 -5.75
N ARG A 229 -13.51 -5.66 -6.84
CA ARG A 229 -12.46 -5.77 -7.88
C ARG A 229 -12.15 -4.41 -8.50
N SER A 230 -13.18 -3.63 -8.85
CA SER A 230 -13.01 -2.30 -9.43
C SER A 230 -12.37 -1.32 -8.44
N ALA A 231 -12.73 -1.40 -7.16
CA ALA A 231 -12.14 -0.57 -6.12
C ALA A 231 -10.65 -0.87 -5.94
N ILE A 232 -10.29 -2.15 -5.84
CA ILE A 232 -8.89 -2.60 -5.77
C ILE A 232 -8.15 -2.11 -7.02
N ALA A 233 -8.68 -2.41 -8.21
CA ALA A 233 -8.02 -2.09 -9.47
C ALA A 233 -7.87 -0.58 -9.70
N SER A 234 -8.74 0.26 -9.12
CA SER A 234 -8.63 1.72 -9.20
C SER A 234 -7.45 2.26 -8.39
N VAL A 235 -7.17 1.68 -7.22
CA VAL A 235 -6.00 2.08 -6.40
C VAL A 235 -4.70 1.70 -7.11
N HIS A 236 -4.61 0.45 -7.59
CA HIS A 236 -3.46 -0.03 -8.35
C HIS A 236 -3.30 0.69 -9.69
N GLY A 237 -4.41 1.00 -10.36
CA GLY A 237 -4.43 1.77 -11.60
C GLY A 237 -3.84 3.16 -11.40
N LEU A 238 -4.24 3.90 -10.36
CA LEU A 238 -3.62 5.20 -10.06
C LEU A 238 -2.13 5.09 -9.77
N ALA A 239 -1.73 4.12 -8.96
CA ALA A 239 -0.33 3.89 -8.62
C ALA A 239 0.53 3.65 -9.86
N ALA A 240 0.03 2.82 -10.79
CA ALA A 240 0.71 2.48 -12.04
C ALA A 240 0.57 3.56 -13.15
N GLY A 241 -0.03 4.71 -12.86
CA GLY A 241 -0.23 5.77 -13.85
C GLY A 241 -1.24 5.42 -14.96
N MET A 242 -2.13 4.47 -14.68
CA MET A 242 -3.14 3.95 -15.60
C MET A 242 -4.32 4.90 -15.62
N VAL A 243 -4.21 5.94 -16.42
CA VAL A 243 -5.19 7.03 -16.45
C VAL A 243 -5.68 7.30 -17.87
N LYS A 244 -6.94 7.69 -18.01
CA LYS A 244 -7.56 7.95 -19.31
C LYS A 244 -8.44 9.19 -19.29
N LEU A 245 -8.41 9.94 -20.39
CA LEU A 245 -9.33 11.04 -20.63
C LEU A 245 -10.71 10.50 -21.01
N LEU A 246 -11.75 10.90 -20.27
CA LEU A 246 -13.12 10.50 -20.58
C LEU A 246 -13.61 11.17 -21.86
N GLY A 247 -14.13 10.38 -22.81
CA GLY A 247 -14.61 10.86 -24.10
C GLY A 247 -13.51 11.28 -25.09
N GLY A 248 -12.22 11.14 -24.72
CA GLY A 248 -11.07 11.43 -25.56
C GLY A 248 -10.23 10.18 -25.89
N GLY A 249 -9.18 10.40 -26.69
CA GLY A 249 -8.22 9.35 -27.07
C GLY A 249 -6.97 9.27 -26.16
N GLU A 250 -6.68 10.29 -25.37
CA GLU A 250 -5.47 10.31 -24.52
C GLU A 250 -5.60 9.32 -23.35
N MET A 251 -4.60 8.44 -23.22
CA MET A 251 -4.51 7.45 -22.16
C MET A 251 -3.04 7.11 -21.88
N TYR A 252 -2.75 6.78 -20.62
CA TYR A 252 -1.45 6.32 -20.16
C TYR A 252 -1.59 4.92 -19.55
N GLY A 253 -0.54 4.11 -19.75
CA GLY A 253 -0.44 2.75 -19.26
C GLY A 253 -1.37 1.74 -19.96
N VAL A 254 -1.12 0.45 -19.71
CA VAL A 254 -1.87 -0.70 -20.24
C VAL A 254 -2.71 -1.33 -19.13
N ALA A 255 -4.02 -1.45 -19.36
CA ALA A 255 -4.90 -2.11 -18.40
C ALA A 255 -4.66 -3.63 -18.37
N ASP A 256 -4.69 -4.20 -17.17
CA ASP A 256 -4.61 -5.63 -16.90
C ASP A 256 -5.60 -6.03 -15.79
N ASP A 257 -5.44 -7.23 -15.22
CA ASP A 257 -6.36 -7.78 -14.23
C ASP A 257 -6.39 -6.95 -12.94
N LEU A 258 -5.25 -6.42 -12.52
CA LEU A 258 -5.08 -5.62 -11.30
C LEU A 258 -5.12 -4.10 -11.58
N ARG A 259 -4.92 -3.67 -12.84
CA ARG A 259 -4.77 -2.26 -13.20
C ARG A 259 -5.84 -1.83 -14.19
N MET A 260 -6.75 -0.97 -13.75
CA MET A 260 -7.74 -0.36 -14.63
C MET A 260 -7.46 1.13 -14.89
N HIS A 261 -7.83 1.62 -16.07
CA HIS A 261 -7.75 3.06 -16.34
C HIS A 261 -8.71 3.86 -15.46
N VAL A 262 -8.16 4.73 -14.63
CA VAL A 262 -8.93 5.73 -13.90
C VAL A 262 -9.26 6.89 -14.84
N LYS A 263 -10.54 7.22 -14.92
CA LYS A 263 -11.08 8.13 -15.93
C LYS A 263 -11.24 9.53 -15.37
N PHE A 264 -10.72 10.52 -16.09
CA PHE A 264 -10.82 11.93 -15.73
C PHE A 264 -11.56 12.73 -16.79
N TRP A 265 -12.41 13.64 -16.36
CA TRP A 265 -13.08 14.59 -17.26
C TRP A 265 -12.08 15.64 -17.76
N PRO A 266 -12.05 15.95 -19.07
CA PRO A 266 -11.16 17.00 -19.61
C PRO A 266 -11.33 18.35 -18.91
N LEU A 267 -12.58 18.73 -18.63
CA LEU A 267 -12.89 19.97 -17.93
C LEU A 267 -12.35 19.98 -16.48
N ALA A 268 -12.31 18.82 -15.82
CA ALA A 268 -11.82 18.72 -14.44
C ALA A 268 -10.29 18.90 -14.36
N LEU A 269 -9.56 18.39 -15.36
CA LEU A 269 -8.12 18.60 -15.55
C LEU A 269 -7.83 20.07 -15.87
N ALA A 270 -8.52 20.62 -16.87
CA ALA A 270 -8.32 22.01 -17.32
C ALA A 270 -8.56 23.04 -16.20
N LYS A 271 -9.62 22.86 -15.39
CA LYS A 271 -9.92 23.73 -14.24
C LYS A 271 -8.81 23.76 -13.18
N ARG A 272 -7.92 22.77 -13.17
CA ARG A 272 -6.85 22.60 -12.18
C ARG A 272 -5.46 22.82 -12.75
N GLY A 273 -5.36 23.21 -14.04
CA GLY A 273 -4.08 23.38 -14.71
C GLY A 273 -3.25 22.09 -14.80
N LEU A 274 -3.91 20.94 -14.84
CA LEU A 274 -3.25 19.63 -14.89
C LEU A 274 -3.33 19.01 -16.29
N THR A 275 -2.28 18.30 -16.66
CA THR A 275 -2.24 17.39 -17.81
C THR A 275 -2.46 15.95 -17.35
N LEU A 276 -2.93 15.08 -18.24
CA LEU A 276 -3.13 13.67 -17.91
C LEU A 276 -1.79 12.97 -17.56
N ARG A 277 -0.68 13.38 -18.20
CA ARG A 277 0.67 12.91 -17.87
C ARG A 277 1.07 13.22 -16.43
N GLN A 278 0.85 14.45 -15.96
CA GLN A 278 1.14 14.82 -14.58
C GLN A 278 0.39 13.95 -13.56
N VAL A 279 -0.81 13.48 -13.91
CA VAL A 279 -1.56 12.55 -13.05
C VAL A 279 -0.97 11.14 -13.13
N ALA A 280 -0.56 10.69 -14.33
CA ALA A 280 0.07 9.38 -14.52
C ALA A 280 1.36 9.23 -13.71
N ASP A 281 2.18 10.29 -13.65
CA ASP A 281 3.49 10.26 -12.99
C ASP A 281 3.41 10.52 -11.47
N ALA A 282 2.26 10.98 -10.96
CA ALA A 282 2.15 11.52 -9.60
C ALA A 282 2.41 10.51 -8.47
N PHE A 283 2.18 9.23 -8.75
CA PHE A 283 2.27 8.17 -7.74
C PHE A 283 3.51 7.29 -7.90
N GLY A 284 4.16 7.29 -9.07
CA GLY A 284 5.43 6.58 -9.27
C GLY A 284 5.42 5.08 -8.94
N GLY A 285 4.27 4.41 -9.05
CA GLY A 285 4.11 3.01 -8.65
C GLY A 285 3.75 2.79 -7.18
N ASP A 286 3.68 3.84 -6.36
CA ASP A 286 3.38 3.73 -4.93
C ASP A 286 1.86 3.56 -4.69
N VAL A 287 1.46 2.29 -4.55
CA VAL A 287 0.08 1.87 -4.24
C VAL A 287 -0.41 2.49 -2.93
N ARG A 288 0.48 2.69 -1.97
CA ARG A 288 0.14 3.19 -0.65
C ARG A 288 -0.06 4.71 -0.67
N LEU A 289 0.73 5.44 -1.44
CA LEU A 289 0.50 6.87 -1.72
C LEU A 289 -0.81 7.09 -2.48
N ALA A 290 -1.11 6.24 -3.47
CA ALA A 290 -2.38 6.27 -4.19
C ALA A 290 -3.56 6.02 -3.26
N ALA A 291 -3.46 5.00 -2.40
CA ALA A 291 -4.45 4.69 -1.36
C ALA A 291 -4.63 5.87 -0.38
N ALA A 292 -3.55 6.41 0.17
CA ALA A 292 -3.57 7.55 1.09
C ALA A 292 -4.27 8.77 0.48
N THR A 293 -3.96 9.07 -0.78
CA THR A 293 -4.54 10.20 -1.51
C THR A 293 -6.02 9.97 -1.79
N LEU A 294 -6.43 8.76 -2.16
CA LEU A 294 -7.83 8.41 -2.33
C LEU A 294 -8.63 8.49 -1.02
N VAL A 295 -8.07 8.06 0.11
CA VAL A 295 -8.72 8.18 1.43
C VAL A 295 -9.02 9.64 1.76
N GLN A 296 -8.10 10.56 1.48
CA GLN A 296 -8.30 11.99 1.69
C GLN A 296 -9.30 12.61 0.70
N ALA A 297 -9.39 12.08 -0.51
CA ALA A 297 -10.31 12.55 -1.53
C ALA A 297 -11.78 12.17 -1.24
N LEU A 298 -12.03 11.13 -0.45
CA LEU A 298 -13.37 10.66 -0.12
C LEU A 298 -14.10 11.63 0.83
N PRO A 299 -15.43 11.82 0.64
CA PRO A 299 -16.20 12.74 1.46
C PRO A 299 -16.28 12.27 2.92
N VAL A 300 -16.26 13.23 3.86
CA VAL A 300 -16.26 12.98 5.32
C VAL A 300 -17.49 12.18 5.77
N THR A 301 -18.63 12.31 5.09
CA THR A 301 -19.83 11.50 5.36
C THR A 301 -19.57 10.01 5.21
N ASP A 302 -18.65 9.62 4.33
CA ASP A 302 -18.22 8.23 4.17
C ASP A 302 -17.16 7.84 5.20
N LEU A 303 -16.60 8.75 6.00
CA LEU A 303 -15.74 8.42 7.14
C LEU A 303 -16.53 8.04 8.40
N LEU A 304 -17.81 8.45 8.49
CA LEU A 304 -18.66 8.30 9.67
C LEU A 304 -19.44 6.97 9.73
N TRP A 305 -19.42 6.15 8.69
CA TRP A 305 -20.03 4.80 8.71
C TRP A 305 -19.17 3.76 9.46
N ALA A 306 -18.15 4.23 10.20
CA ALA A 306 -17.14 3.40 10.88
C ALA A 306 -17.31 3.34 12.40
N SER A 307 -18.49 3.66 12.95
CA SER A 307 -18.82 3.24 14.31
C SER A 307 -19.75 2.04 14.26
N PRO A 308 -19.27 0.81 14.51
CA PRO A 308 -20.13 -0.12 15.21
C PRO A 308 -20.36 0.51 16.60
N THR A 309 -21.57 1.02 16.83
CA THR A 309 -22.08 1.08 18.20
C THR A 309 -22.09 -0.34 18.73
N VAL A 310 -21.18 -0.60 19.68
CA VAL A 310 -21.18 -1.63 20.74
C VAL A 310 -21.66 -3.03 20.34
#